data_AF-A0A963FBU3-F1
#
_entry.id   AF-A0A963FBU3-F1
#
_cell.length_a   1.000
_cell.length_b   1.000
_cell.length_c   1.000
_cell.angle_alpha   90.00
_cell.angle_beta   90.00
_cell.angle_gamma   90.00
#
_symmetry.space_group_name_H-M   'P 1'
#
loop_
_entity.id
_entity.type
_entity.pdbx_description
1 polymer ?
#
loop_
_entity_poly.entity_id
_entity_poly.type
_entity_poly.pdbx_seq_one_letter_code
_entity_poly.pdbx_strand_id
1 'polypeptide(L)'
;MKIAATLLLVPVVALAQAPGSGMDRSKMLEQMKQSMLPMIEQSLPEMDKTRQCVQASGNTAELKKCAEIMQEFQQRMMTAMTPPPGAGGPPGGGHPGADAPPPQAPDVEWSEKKRDEIVQGLKMSIKQASAMAACLKSSATPEQMDSCMQQSGLSPKRPQ
;
A
#
# COMPACT_ATOMS: atom_id res chain seq x y z
N MET A 1 12.55 -65.23 -31.83
CA MET A 1 11.71 -64.34 -32.65
C MET A 1 10.72 -63.62 -31.73
N LYS A 2 10.74 -62.27 -31.80
CA LYS A 2 9.70 -61.28 -31.47
C LYS A 2 8.60 -61.69 -30.47
N ILE A 3 8.71 -61.21 -29.22
CA ILE A 3 7.56 -61.04 -28.33
C ILE A 3 7.02 -59.64 -28.55
N ALA A 4 5.72 -59.60 -28.79
CA ALA A 4 4.97 -58.50 -29.31
C ALA A 4 4.80 -57.35 -28.30
N ALA A 5 4.78 -56.16 -28.91
CA ALA A 5 4.24 -54.91 -28.40
C ALA A 5 3.02 -55.09 -27.48
N THR A 6 3.09 -54.45 -26.32
CA THR A 6 1.88 -53.94 -25.65
C THR A 6 2.17 -52.52 -25.22
N LEU A 7 1.79 -51.59 -26.12
CA LEU A 7 1.67 -50.17 -25.86
C LEU A 7 0.65 -49.96 -24.74
N LEU A 8 1.12 -49.79 -23.51
CA LEU A 8 0.33 -49.09 -22.49
C LEU A 8 0.47 -47.59 -22.76
N LEU A 9 -0.35 -47.12 -23.70
CA LEU A 9 -0.72 -45.71 -23.82
C LEU A 9 -1.53 -45.36 -22.57
N VAL A 10 -0.82 -45.00 -21.49
CA VAL A 10 -1.42 -44.22 -20.42
C VAL A 10 -1.70 -42.85 -21.04
N PRO A 11 -2.96 -42.39 -21.13
CA PRO A 11 -3.22 -41.01 -21.46
C PRO A 11 -2.59 -40.21 -20.31
N VAL A 12 -1.44 -39.63 -20.58
CA VAL A 12 -0.93 -38.51 -19.81
C VAL A 12 -1.99 -37.45 -20.01
N VAL A 13 -2.99 -37.45 -19.12
CA VAL A 13 -3.80 -36.28 -18.86
C VAL A 13 -2.79 -35.31 -18.28
N ALA A 14 -2.10 -34.62 -19.20
CA ALA A 14 -1.47 -33.37 -18.91
C ALA A 14 -2.62 -32.55 -18.32
N LEU A 15 -2.65 -32.47 -16.99
CA LEU A 15 -3.23 -31.36 -16.29
C LEU A 15 -2.45 -30.16 -16.84
N ALA A 16 -2.92 -29.64 -17.97
CA ALA A 16 -2.62 -28.31 -18.43
C ALA A 16 -3.08 -27.45 -17.27
N GLN A 17 -2.14 -27.16 -16.38
CA GLN A 17 -2.27 -26.18 -15.35
C GLN A 17 -2.81 -24.97 -16.11
N ALA A 18 -4.08 -24.64 -15.85
CA ALA A 18 -4.70 -23.47 -16.43
C ALA A 18 -3.67 -22.34 -16.29
N PRO A 19 -3.32 -21.61 -17.36
CA PRO A 19 -2.34 -20.54 -17.25
C PRO A 19 -2.91 -19.61 -16.19
N GLY A 20 -2.32 -19.65 -15.00
CA GLY A 20 -2.73 -18.81 -13.90
C GLY A 20 -2.60 -17.41 -14.44
N SER A 21 -3.72 -16.72 -14.55
CA SER A 21 -3.83 -15.30 -14.89
C SER A 21 -3.21 -14.47 -13.77
N GLY A 22 -1.95 -14.73 -13.43
CA GLY A 22 -1.12 -13.83 -12.67
C GLY A 22 -0.91 -12.61 -13.55
N MET A 23 -1.38 -11.47 -13.08
CA MET A 23 -1.13 -10.19 -13.74
C MET A 23 0.38 -10.08 -14.04
N ASP A 24 0.71 -9.71 -15.28
CA ASP A 24 2.11 -9.50 -15.69
C ASP A 24 2.79 -8.52 -14.71
N ARG A 25 3.95 -8.91 -14.14
CA ARG A 25 4.63 -8.11 -13.11
C ARG A 25 5.02 -6.71 -13.62
N SER A 26 5.25 -6.56 -14.92
CA SER A 26 5.56 -5.27 -15.54
C SER A 26 4.30 -4.39 -15.58
N LYS A 27 3.14 -4.97 -15.93
CA LYS A 27 1.86 -4.26 -15.84
C LYS A 27 1.54 -3.86 -14.40
N MET A 28 1.86 -4.71 -13.43
CA MET A 28 1.72 -4.38 -12.01
C MET A 28 2.60 -3.18 -11.65
N LEU A 29 3.90 -3.18 -12.00
CA LEU A 29 4.80 -2.06 -11.73
C LEU A 29 4.28 -0.73 -12.32
N GLU A 30 3.81 -0.75 -13.56
CA GLU A 30 3.22 0.44 -14.20
C GLU A 30 1.95 0.89 -13.49
N GLN A 31 1.08 -0.03 -13.08
CA GLN A 31 -0.08 0.30 -12.25
C GLN A 31 0.34 0.90 -10.90
N MET A 32 1.37 0.38 -10.25
CA MET A 32 1.88 0.93 -8.98
C MET A 32 2.41 2.36 -9.18
N LYS A 33 3.15 2.61 -10.26
CA LYS A 33 3.61 3.97 -10.61
C LYS A 33 2.46 4.93 -10.92
N GLN A 34 1.41 4.47 -11.59
CA GLN A 34 0.30 5.34 -11.97
C GLN A 34 -0.63 5.64 -10.79
N SER A 35 -0.89 4.66 -9.92
CA SER A 35 -1.89 4.78 -8.86
C SER A 35 -1.31 5.01 -7.47
N MET A 36 -0.21 4.34 -7.11
CA MET A 36 0.36 4.42 -5.77
C MET A 36 1.42 5.50 -5.63
N LEU A 37 2.29 5.69 -6.62
CA LEU A 37 3.35 6.70 -6.52
C LEU A 37 2.78 8.11 -6.23
N PRO A 38 1.75 8.62 -6.94
CA PRO A 38 1.18 9.93 -6.63
C PRO A 38 0.60 10.00 -5.22
N MET A 39 -0.02 8.91 -4.74
CA MET A 39 -0.56 8.84 -3.38
C MET A 39 0.56 8.91 -2.33
N ILE A 40 1.66 8.17 -2.54
CA ILE A 40 2.81 8.17 -1.63
C ILE A 40 3.41 9.58 -1.58
N GLU A 41 3.63 10.20 -2.74
CA GLU A 41 4.18 11.55 -2.84
C GLU A 41 3.31 12.60 -2.16
N GLN A 42 1.99 12.50 -2.30
CA GLN A 42 1.05 13.39 -1.63
C GLN A 42 0.97 13.14 -0.11
N SER A 43 1.19 11.90 0.33
CA SER A 43 1.15 11.54 1.76
C SER A 43 2.38 12.01 2.54
N LEU A 44 3.56 12.08 1.90
CA LEU A 44 4.82 12.47 2.53
C LEU A 44 4.79 13.85 3.21
N PRO A 45 4.35 14.95 2.56
CA PRO A 45 4.27 16.25 3.20
C PRO A 45 3.25 16.27 4.35
N GLU A 46 2.15 15.55 4.23
CA GLU A 46 1.13 15.50 5.28
C GLU A 46 1.63 14.71 6.50
N MET A 47 2.32 13.58 6.30
CA MET A 47 2.99 12.85 7.38
C MET A 47 4.05 13.70 8.08
N ASP A 48 4.83 14.49 7.34
CA ASP A 48 5.85 15.37 7.94
C ASP A 48 5.22 16.52 8.73
N LYS A 49 4.12 17.12 8.22
CA LYS A 49 3.32 18.10 8.97
C LYS A 49 2.76 17.51 10.25
N THR A 50 2.18 16.31 10.20
CA THR A 50 1.69 15.61 11.39
C THR A 50 2.81 15.37 12.38
N ARG A 51 3.99 14.91 11.92
CA ARG A 51 5.16 14.71 12.80
C ARG A 51 5.57 16.01 13.48
N GLN A 52 5.68 17.10 12.74
CA GLN A 52 6.04 18.42 13.30
C GLN A 52 5.01 18.88 14.33
N CYS A 53 3.71 18.73 14.02
CA CYS A 53 2.62 19.06 14.94
C CYS A 53 2.72 18.25 16.24
N VAL A 54 2.85 16.91 16.14
CA VAL A 54 2.96 16.05 17.32
C VAL A 54 4.17 16.42 18.15
N GLN A 55 5.31 16.68 17.52
CA GLN A 55 6.52 17.09 18.21
C GLN A 55 6.36 18.40 19.00
N ALA A 56 5.54 19.34 18.49
CA ALA A 56 5.21 20.59 19.15
C ALA A 56 4.08 20.49 20.19
N SER A 57 3.33 19.38 20.22
CA SER A 57 2.20 19.21 21.13
C SER A 57 2.64 19.06 22.60
N GLY A 58 1.98 19.80 23.48
CA GLY A 58 2.19 19.78 24.93
C GLY A 58 1.03 19.19 25.73
N ASN A 59 -0.07 18.81 25.08
CA ASN A 59 -1.24 18.24 25.75
C ASN A 59 -2.12 17.39 24.81
N THR A 60 -3.12 16.72 25.38
CA THR A 60 -4.05 15.83 24.65
C THR A 60 -4.87 16.57 23.60
N ALA A 61 -5.29 17.81 23.86
CA ALA A 61 -6.08 18.58 22.90
C ALA A 61 -5.27 18.94 21.65
N GLU A 62 -4.01 19.32 21.81
CA GLU A 62 -3.08 19.57 20.70
C GLU A 62 -2.73 18.29 19.95
N LEU A 63 -2.49 17.18 20.66
CA LEU A 63 -2.25 15.88 20.03
C LEU A 63 -3.43 15.44 19.15
N LYS A 64 -4.67 15.66 19.63
CA LYS A 64 -5.90 15.38 18.86
C LYS A 64 -5.97 16.23 17.60
N LYS A 65 -5.66 17.54 17.67
CA LYS A 65 -5.57 18.41 16.48
C LYS A 65 -4.52 17.95 15.48
N CYS A 66 -3.39 17.41 15.95
CA CYS A 66 -2.38 16.87 15.03
C CYS A 66 -2.86 15.67 14.23
N ALA A 67 -3.77 14.86 14.78
CA ALA A 67 -4.38 13.74 14.06
C ALA A 67 -5.31 14.21 12.93
N GLU A 68 -5.91 15.40 13.05
CA GLU A 68 -6.80 15.98 12.02
C GLU A 68 -6.09 16.16 10.68
N ILE A 69 -4.78 16.47 10.68
CA ILE A 69 -3.98 16.59 9.44
C ILE A 69 -4.07 15.33 8.57
N MET A 70 -3.91 14.14 9.17
CA MET A 70 -3.99 12.89 8.42
C MET A 70 -5.43 12.54 8.06
N GLN A 71 -6.41 12.90 8.89
CA GLN A 71 -7.83 12.68 8.60
C GLN A 71 -8.29 13.53 7.42
N GLU A 72 -7.93 14.81 7.38
CA GLU A 72 -8.21 15.71 6.26
C GLU A 72 -7.55 15.23 4.97
N PHE A 73 -6.31 14.75 5.06
CA PHE A 73 -5.65 14.11 3.93
C PHE A 73 -6.41 12.86 3.44
N GLN A 74 -6.77 11.94 4.34
CA GLN A 74 -7.55 10.75 3.99
C GLN A 74 -8.90 11.11 3.38
N GLN A 75 -9.60 12.11 3.91
CA GLN A 75 -10.87 12.56 3.38
C GLN A 75 -10.72 13.13 1.97
N ARG A 76 -9.71 13.97 1.72
CA ARG A 76 -9.39 14.48 0.37
C ARG A 76 -9.10 13.34 -0.60
N MET A 77 -8.34 12.34 -0.18
CA MET A 77 -8.04 11.15 -1.00
C MET A 77 -9.30 10.33 -1.30
N MET A 78 -10.17 10.09 -0.32
CA MET A 78 -11.44 9.38 -0.53
C MET A 78 -12.37 10.13 -1.48
N THR A 79 -12.51 11.46 -1.32
CA THR A 79 -13.33 12.28 -2.21
C THR A 79 -12.80 12.26 -3.65
N ALA A 80 -11.48 12.32 -3.84
CA ALA A 80 -10.88 12.23 -5.17
C ALA A 80 -11.07 10.84 -5.83
N MET A 81 -11.28 9.79 -5.04
CA MET A 81 -11.50 8.42 -5.51
C MET A 81 -12.98 8.03 -5.65
N THR A 82 -13.90 8.83 -5.11
CA THR A 82 -15.33 8.53 -5.19
C THR A 82 -15.83 8.90 -6.59
N PRO A 83 -16.38 7.95 -7.37
CA PRO A 83 -16.93 8.28 -8.68
C PRO A 83 -18.11 9.26 -8.53
N PRO A 84 -18.32 10.18 -9.49
CA PRO A 84 -19.37 11.17 -9.41
C PRO A 84 -20.75 10.50 -9.27
N PRO A 85 -21.67 11.07 -8.48
CA PRO A 85 -23.03 10.55 -8.36
C PRO A 85 -23.69 10.52 -9.74
N GLY A 86 -24.10 9.32 -10.18
CA GLY A 86 -24.69 9.07 -11.50
C GLY A 86 -23.87 8.16 -12.43
N ALA A 87 -22.62 7.84 -12.08
CA ALA A 87 -21.87 6.78 -12.76
C ALA A 87 -22.37 5.43 -12.26
N GLY A 88 -23.27 4.78 -13.01
CA GLY A 88 -23.84 3.48 -12.69
C GLY A 88 -22.77 2.40 -12.48
N GLY A 89 -22.38 2.17 -11.22
CA GLY A 89 -21.56 1.04 -10.81
C GLY A 89 -22.43 -0.20 -10.59
N PRO A 90 -21.92 -1.41 -10.90
CA PRO A 90 -22.67 -2.65 -10.69
C PRO A 90 -22.96 -2.87 -9.19
N PRO A 91 -24.14 -3.41 -8.83
CA PRO A 91 -24.50 -3.70 -7.46
C PRO A 91 -23.66 -4.89 -6.97
N GLY A 92 -22.71 -4.68 -6.06
CA GLY A 92 -22.06 -5.81 -5.38
C GLY A 92 -20.55 -5.74 -5.13
N GLY A 93 -19.88 -4.61 -5.37
CA GLY A 93 -18.51 -4.40 -4.88
C GLY A 93 -18.52 -3.43 -3.71
N GLY A 94 -18.36 -3.94 -2.48
CA GLY A 94 -18.32 -3.16 -1.25
C GLY A 94 -17.21 -2.12 -1.26
N HIS A 95 -17.45 -0.99 -1.90
CA HIS A 95 -16.83 0.26 -1.53
C HIS A 95 -17.43 0.62 -0.17
N PRO A 96 -16.64 0.97 0.86
CA PRO A 96 -17.20 1.62 2.04
C PRO A 96 -18.00 2.80 1.50
N GLY A 97 -19.32 2.70 1.62
CA GLY A 97 -20.24 3.66 1.03
C GLY A 97 -19.94 5.06 1.56
N ALA A 98 -20.51 6.06 0.91
CA ALA A 98 -20.53 7.44 1.37
C ALA A 98 -21.04 7.62 2.84
N ASP A 99 -21.51 6.54 3.47
CA ASP A 99 -21.96 6.42 4.87
C ASP A 99 -20.94 5.82 5.85
N ALA A 100 -19.69 5.52 5.43
CA ALA A 100 -18.66 5.14 6.39
C ALA A 100 -18.32 6.37 7.26
N PRO A 101 -18.50 6.30 8.59
CA PRO A 101 -18.14 7.42 9.45
C PRO A 101 -16.66 7.75 9.21
N PRO A 102 -16.30 9.04 9.13
CA PRO A 102 -14.91 9.43 8.90
C PRO A 102 -14.05 8.76 9.97
N PRO A 103 -12.86 8.23 9.59
CA PRO A 103 -11.97 7.56 10.52
C PRO A 103 -11.73 8.48 11.71
N GLN A 104 -12.20 8.07 12.90
CA GLN A 104 -12.09 8.89 14.10
C GLN A 104 -10.64 8.95 14.57
N ALA A 105 -10.26 10.09 15.15
CA ALA A 105 -8.90 10.26 15.66
C ALA A 105 -8.74 9.27 16.81
N PRO A 106 -7.64 8.52 16.87
CA PRO A 106 -7.43 7.57 17.96
C PRO A 106 -7.44 8.32 19.30
N ASP A 107 -8.15 7.78 20.28
CA ASP A 107 -8.20 8.38 21.61
C ASP A 107 -6.90 8.09 22.35
N VAL A 108 -5.91 8.95 22.10
CA VAL A 108 -4.57 8.85 22.68
C VAL A 108 -4.40 9.98 23.70
N GLU A 109 -4.27 9.61 24.97
CA GLU A 109 -3.84 10.56 26.00
C GLU A 109 -2.41 11.01 25.76
N TRP A 110 -2.14 12.30 25.94
CA TRP A 110 -0.80 12.85 25.80
C TRP A 110 0.11 12.44 26.96
N SER A 111 1.32 12.04 26.62
CA SER A 111 2.47 12.00 27.51
C SER A 111 3.72 12.23 26.67
N GLU A 112 4.82 12.68 27.28
CA GLU A 112 6.08 12.88 26.55
C GLU A 112 6.55 11.58 25.87
N LYS A 113 6.41 10.45 26.56
CA LYS A 113 6.73 9.13 26.00
C LYS A 113 5.88 8.82 24.77
N LYS A 114 4.56 9.01 24.83
CA LYS A 114 3.66 8.74 23.68
C LYS A 114 3.92 9.70 22.52
N ARG A 115 4.16 10.99 22.81
CA ARG A 115 4.58 11.97 21.80
C ARG A 115 5.82 11.47 21.05
N ASP A 116 6.84 11.07 21.79
CA ASP A 116 8.11 10.63 21.19
C ASP A 116 7.94 9.32 20.41
N GLU A 117 7.15 8.37 20.91
CA GLU A 117 6.79 7.14 20.20
C GLU A 117 6.08 7.44 18.87
N ILE A 118 5.10 8.34 18.87
CA ILE A 118 4.38 8.74 17.64
C ILE A 118 5.34 9.44 16.67
N VAL A 119 6.18 10.37 17.15
CA VAL A 119 7.17 11.07 16.32
C VAL A 119 8.15 10.08 15.70
N GLN A 120 8.62 9.08 16.44
CA GLN A 120 9.51 8.05 15.91
C GLN A 120 8.80 7.15 14.89
N GLY A 121 7.55 6.76 15.18
CA GLY A 121 6.71 6.03 14.23
C GLY A 121 6.57 6.78 12.91
N LEU A 122 6.22 8.07 12.96
CA LEU A 122 6.09 8.92 11.78
C LEU A 122 7.41 9.09 11.03
N LYS A 123 8.55 9.27 11.73
CA LYS A 123 9.88 9.31 11.08
C LYS A 123 10.17 8.03 10.30
N MET A 124 9.87 6.87 10.88
CA MET A 124 10.05 5.59 10.21
C MET A 124 9.11 5.42 9.02
N SER A 125 7.84 5.77 9.15
CA SER A 125 6.87 5.75 8.05
C SER A 125 7.28 6.67 6.90
N ILE A 126 7.71 7.91 7.18
CA ILE A 126 8.20 8.86 6.18
C ILE A 126 9.42 8.29 5.46
N LYS A 127 10.38 7.69 6.19
CA LYS A 127 11.56 7.07 5.61
C LYS A 127 11.18 5.93 4.67
N GLN A 128 10.28 5.05 5.09
CA GLN A 128 9.85 3.90 4.28
C GLN A 128 9.08 4.35 3.04
N ALA A 129 8.13 5.27 3.19
CA ALA A 129 7.36 5.84 2.09
C ALA A 129 8.27 6.56 1.08
N SER A 130 9.25 7.33 1.56
CA SER A 130 10.22 8.03 0.69
C SER A 130 11.07 7.04 -0.10
N ALA A 131 11.57 5.99 0.54
CA ALA A 131 12.34 4.95 -0.11
C ALA A 131 11.51 4.16 -1.13
N MET A 132 10.26 3.82 -0.80
CA MET A 132 9.34 3.17 -1.74
C MET A 132 9.04 4.07 -2.95
N ALA A 133 8.78 5.36 -2.74
CA ALA A 133 8.57 6.32 -3.83
C ALA A 133 9.82 6.43 -4.72
N ALA A 134 11.01 6.49 -4.13
CA ALA A 134 12.26 6.51 -4.87
C ALA A 134 12.42 5.24 -5.73
N CYS A 135 12.18 4.06 -5.16
CA CYS A 135 12.25 2.80 -5.89
C CYS A 135 11.24 2.72 -7.03
N LEU A 136 9.99 3.15 -6.80
CA LEU A 136 8.97 3.19 -7.86
C LEU A 136 9.35 4.15 -8.99
N LYS A 137 9.95 5.30 -8.67
CA LYS A 137 10.39 6.28 -9.68
C LYS A 137 11.57 5.79 -10.50
N SER A 138 12.57 5.19 -9.85
CA SER A 138 13.84 4.84 -10.50
C SER A 138 13.80 3.52 -11.26
N SER A 139 12.83 2.65 -10.95
CA SER A 139 12.80 1.29 -11.50
C SER A 139 12.05 1.24 -12.82
N ALA A 140 12.72 0.79 -13.89
CA ALA A 140 12.10 0.51 -15.18
C ALA A 140 11.51 -0.91 -15.24
N THR A 141 12.02 -1.84 -14.43
CA THR A 141 11.55 -3.25 -14.41
C THR A 141 11.23 -3.73 -12.99
N PRO A 142 10.42 -4.80 -12.84
CA PRO A 142 10.13 -5.40 -11.54
C PRO A 142 11.38 -5.86 -10.78
N GLU A 143 12.41 -6.33 -11.48
CA GLU A 143 13.67 -6.78 -10.86
C GLU A 143 14.47 -5.60 -10.29
N GLN A 144 14.47 -4.46 -10.99
CA GLN A 144 15.07 -3.23 -10.48
C GLN A 144 14.32 -2.72 -9.24
N MET A 145 12.99 -2.84 -9.25
CA MET A 145 12.14 -2.49 -8.11
C MET A 145 12.43 -3.40 -6.91
N ASP A 146 12.45 -4.71 -7.11
CA ASP A 146 12.78 -5.69 -6.06
C ASP A 146 14.17 -5.43 -5.48
N SER A 147 15.17 -5.17 -6.33
CA SER A 147 16.54 -4.85 -5.91
C SER A 147 16.59 -3.56 -5.09
N CYS A 148 15.93 -2.50 -5.55
CA CYS A 148 15.88 -1.23 -4.82
C CYS A 148 15.21 -1.37 -3.45
N MET A 149 14.10 -2.11 -3.38
CA MET A 149 13.38 -2.37 -2.13
C MET A 149 14.22 -3.17 -1.13
N GLN A 150 14.99 -4.15 -1.60
CA GLN A 150 15.92 -4.92 -0.77
C GLN A 150 17.04 -4.03 -0.20
N GLN A 151 17.66 -3.20 -1.06
CA GLN A 151 18.71 -2.26 -0.64
C GLN A 151 18.20 -1.21 0.35
N SER A 152 16.94 -0.82 0.22
CA SER A 152 16.27 0.12 1.12
C SER A 152 15.81 -0.50 2.43
N GLY A 153 15.98 -1.82 2.62
CA GLY A 153 15.52 -2.55 3.80
C GLY A 153 14.00 -2.67 3.90
N LEU A 154 13.29 -2.53 2.77
CA LEU A 154 11.82 -2.56 2.69
C LEU A 154 11.25 -3.93 2.32
N SER A 155 12.10 -4.87 1.87
CA SER A 155 11.63 -6.22 1.57
C SER A 155 11.30 -6.99 2.86
N PRO A 156 10.12 -7.65 2.95
CA PRO A 156 9.86 -8.57 4.04
C PRO A 156 10.94 -9.66 4.03
N LYS A 157 11.55 -9.94 5.20
CA LYS A 157 12.41 -11.12 5.37
C LYS A 157 11.58 -12.32 4.92
N ARG A 158 11.94 -12.95 3.79
CA ARG A 158 11.36 -14.25 3.45
C ARG A 158 11.70 -15.18 4.62
N PRO A 159 10.74 -15.87 5.24
CA PRO A 159 11.08 -17.04 6.03
C PRO A 159 11.82 -18.00 5.09
N GLN A 160 13.03 -18.39 5.46
CA GLN A 160 13.74 -19.51 4.84
C GLN A 160 13.10 -20.82 5.27
#